data_AF-G3AHX0-F1
#
_entry.id   AF-G3AHX0-F1
#
_cell.length_a   1.000
_cell.length_b   1.000
_cell.length_c   1.000
_cell.angle_alpha   90.00
_cell.angle_beta   90.00
_cell.angle_gamma   90.00
#
_symmetry.space_group_name_H-M   'P 1'
#
loop_
_entity.id
_entity.type
_entity.pdbx_description
1 polymer ?
#
loop_
_entity_poly.entity_id
_entity_poly.type
_entity_poly.pdbx_seq_one_letter_code
_entity_poly.pdbx_strand_id
1 'polypeptide(L)'
;MSNILSVFNPPPSRDLSDAELGKACLPCTAIQSFVAMAGGAYLNSPNQFKDKAGKIDFVKHPLWWQRSVRGAGIVLFGFGAYRAGEVIQILLEDRFE
;
A
#
# COMPACT_ATOMS: atom_id res chain seq x y z
N MET A 1 -4.73 -6.52 25.98
CA MET A 1 -3.43 -6.97 26.52
C MET A 1 -3.03 -8.21 25.75
N SER A 2 -1.92 -8.15 25.00
CA SER A 2 -1.44 -9.28 24.19
C SER A 2 -0.61 -10.23 25.06
N ASN A 3 -0.83 -11.54 24.96
CA ASN A 3 -0.13 -12.57 25.74
C ASN A 3 0.61 -13.51 24.77
N ILE A 4 1.86 -13.89 25.06
CA ILE A 4 2.62 -14.84 24.22
C ILE A 4 1.89 -16.18 24.03
N LEU A 5 1.06 -16.58 25.01
CA LEU A 5 0.23 -17.78 24.93
C LEU A 5 -0.87 -17.69 23.85
N SER A 6 -1.32 -16.49 23.48
CA SER A 6 -2.35 -16.32 22.44
C SER A 6 -1.81 -16.52 21.02
N VAL A 7 -0.49 -16.68 20.85
CA VAL A 7 0.11 -17.09 19.57
C VAL A 7 0.03 -18.60 19.39
N PHE A 8 0.23 -19.36 20.48
CA PHE A 8 0.24 -20.82 20.45
C PHE A 8 -1.13 -21.46 20.69
N ASN A 9 -2.03 -20.71 21.33
CA ASN A 9 -3.44 -21.07 21.47
C ASN A 9 -4.31 -19.88 21.02
N PRO A 10 -4.47 -19.68 19.70
CA PRO A 10 -5.27 -18.58 19.19
C PRO A 10 -6.72 -18.74 19.64
N PRO A 11 -7.43 -17.62 19.92
CA PRO A 11 -8.86 -17.68 20.21
C PRO A 11 -9.61 -18.30 19.02
N PRO A 12 -10.74 -19.00 19.27
CA PRO A 12 -11.53 -19.63 18.22
C PRO A 12 -11.97 -18.58 17.18
N SER A 13 -11.97 -18.98 15.91
CA SER A 13 -12.43 -18.13 14.82
C SER A 13 -13.86 -17.71 15.08
N ARG A 14 -14.09 -16.40 15.16
CA ARG A 14 -15.42 -15.79 15.19
C ARG A 14 -15.57 -14.89 13.97
N ASP A 15 -16.80 -14.73 13.50
CA ASP A 15 -17.10 -13.70 12.53
C ASP A 15 -16.98 -12.33 13.21
N LEU A 16 -16.20 -11.45 12.58
CA LEU A 16 -16.06 -10.05 12.98
C LEU A 16 -17.10 -9.25 12.20
N SER A 17 -17.77 -8.31 12.86
CA SER A 17 -18.62 -7.36 12.13
C SER A 17 -17.75 -6.44 11.27
N ASP A 18 -18.31 -5.88 10.20
CA ASP A 18 -17.56 -4.99 9.29
C ASP A 18 -16.93 -3.79 10.03
N ALA A 19 -17.58 -3.30 11.08
CA ALA A 19 -17.06 -2.24 11.94
C ALA A 19 -15.84 -2.69 12.78
N GLU A 20 -15.87 -3.90 13.35
CA GLU A 20 -14.72 -4.45 14.06
C GLU A 20 -13.57 -4.79 13.10
N LEU A 21 -13.89 -5.27 11.90
CA LEU A 21 -12.92 -5.58 10.86
C LEU A 21 -12.20 -4.31 10.39
N GLY A 22 -12.94 -3.22 10.14
CA GLY A 22 -12.39 -1.92 9.79
C GLY A 22 -11.44 -1.38 10.86
N LYS A 23 -11.84 -1.41 12.13
CA LYS A 23 -11.02 -0.92 13.25
C LYS A 23 -9.78 -1.78 13.50
N ALA A 24 -9.90 -3.11 13.42
CA ALA A 24 -8.79 -4.02 13.62
C ALA A 24 -7.74 -3.94 12.48
N CYS A 25 -8.20 -3.71 11.25
CA CYS A 25 -7.33 -3.66 10.07
C CYS A 25 -6.85 -2.25 9.71
N LEU A 26 -7.36 -1.19 10.34
CA LEU A 26 -6.97 0.19 10.06
C LEU A 26 -5.45 0.43 9.98
N PRO A 27 -4.61 -0.01 10.93
CA PRO A 27 -3.15 0.19 10.82
C PRO A 27 -2.55 -0.55 9.62
N CYS A 28 -3.06 -1.74 9.30
CA CYS A 28 -2.61 -2.51 8.14
C CYS A 28 -2.99 -1.80 6.84
N THR A 29 -4.24 -1.35 6.70
CA THR A 29 -4.73 -0.62 5.52
C THR A 29 -4.01 0.70 5.34
N ALA A 30 -3.70 1.42 6.42
CA ALA A 30 -2.94 2.67 6.39
C ALA A 30 -1.49 2.47 5.94
N ILE A 31 -0.82 1.41 6.39
CA ILE A 31 0.53 1.10 5.91
C ILE A 31 0.49 0.66 4.45
N GLN A 32 -0.50 -0.16 4.07
CA GLN A 32 -0.66 -0.58 2.67
C GLN A 32 -0.89 0.61 1.75
N SER A 33 -1.76 1.55 2.13
CA SER A 33 -2.02 2.75 1.34
C SER A 33 -0.76 3.59 1.18
N PHE A 34 -0.05 3.86 2.29
CA PHE A 34 1.19 4.62 2.28
C PHE A 34 2.27 3.98 1.40
N VAL A 35 2.54 2.68 1.60
CA VAL A 35 3.58 1.96 0.84
C VAL A 35 3.22 1.88 -0.64
N ALA A 36 1.95 1.62 -0.97
CA ALA A 36 1.51 1.56 -2.35
C ALA A 36 1.60 2.93 -3.04
N MET A 37 1.20 4.01 -2.38
CA MET A 37 1.34 5.37 -2.92
C MET A 37 2.81 5.77 -3.08
N ALA A 38 3.64 5.58 -2.05
CA ALA A 38 5.05 5.93 -2.10
C ALA A 38 5.80 5.10 -3.16
N GLY A 39 5.57 3.79 -3.18
CA GLY A 39 6.15 2.87 -4.17
C GLY A 39 5.66 3.18 -5.58
N GLY A 40 4.36 3.44 -5.76
CA GLY A 40 3.78 3.81 -7.04
C GLY A 40 4.35 5.11 -7.59
N ALA A 41 4.49 6.14 -6.74
CA ALA A 41 5.11 7.40 -7.09
C ALA A 41 6.60 7.23 -7.47
N TYR A 42 7.33 6.41 -6.71
CA TYR A 42 8.73 6.09 -7.02
C TYR A 42 8.88 5.41 -8.38
N LEU A 43 8.07 4.37 -8.66
CA LEU A 43 8.09 3.64 -9.92
C LEU A 43 7.63 4.48 -11.13
N ASN A 44 6.77 5.47 -10.91
CA ASN A 44 6.37 6.42 -11.94
C ASN A 44 7.49 7.42 -12.27
N SER A 45 8.42 7.66 -11.34
CA SER A 45 9.60 8.48 -11.59
C SER A 45 10.56 7.82 -12.60
N PRO A 46 11.51 8.57 -13.19
CA PRO A 46 12.58 7.97 -14.00
C PRO A 46 13.78 7.48 -13.19
N ASN A 47 13.82 7.69 -11.86
CA ASN A 47 15.05 7.57 -11.08
C ASN A 47 15.63 6.16 -11.05
N GLN A 48 14.79 5.12 -11.06
CA GLN A 48 15.22 3.72 -11.10
C GLN A 48 15.92 3.31 -12.40
N PHE A 49 15.86 4.14 -13.45
CA PHE A 49 16.50 3.87 -14.75
C PHE A 49 17.74 4.74 -14.99
N LYS A 50 18.04 5.67 -14.08
CA LYS A 50 19.20 6.56 -14.21
C LYS A 50 20.44 5.89 -13.65
N ASP A 51 21.56 6.05 -14.34
CA ASP A 51 22.88 5.72 -13.81
C ASP A 51 23.38 6.82 -12.83
N LYS A 52 24.55 6.63 -12.22
CA LYS A 52 25.21 7.58 -11.32
C LYS A 52 25.39 8.98 -11.94
N ALA A 53 25.50 9.07 -13.27
CA ALA A 53 25.58 10.32 -14.02
C ALA A 53 24.20 10.92 -14.39
N GLY A 54 23.09 10.32 -13.95
CA GLY A 54 21.72 10.79 -14.22
C GLY A 54 21.20 10.46 -15.62
N LYS A 55 21.97 9.75 -16.44
CA LYS A 55 21.60 9.35 -17.82
C LYS A 55 20.84 8.02 -17.80
N ILE A 56 19.90 7.88 -18.73
CA ILE A 56 19.15 6.64 -18.94
C ILE A 56 19.77 5.92 -20.14
N ASP A 57 20.19 4.67 -19.91
CA ASP A 57 20.66 3.78 -20.97
C ASP A 57 19.49 3.01 -21.58
N PHE A 58 19.14 3.32 -22.83
CA PHE A 58 18.03 2.69 -23.54
C PHE A 58 18.34 1.29 -24.06
N VAL A 59 19.62 0.88 -24.09
CA VAL A 59 20.01 -0.51 -24.40
C VAL A 59 19.73 -1.39 -23.19
N LYS A 60 20.09 -0.92 -21.99
CA LYS A 60 19.83 -1.62 -20.73
C LYS A 60 18.35 -1.54 -20.29
N HIS A 61 17.71 -0.41 -20.57
CA HIS A 61 16.33 -0.13 -20.18
C HIS A 61 15.52 0.30 -21.41
N PRO A 62 15.07 -0.65 -22.25
CA PRO A 62 14.29 -0.32 -23.44
C PRO A 62 12.96 0.36 -23.08
N LEU A 63 12.44 1.17 -24.01
CA LEU A 63 11.26 2.01 -23.78
C LEU A 63 10.00 1.22 -23.35
N TRP A 64 9.82 0.00 -23.86
CA TRP A 64 8.68 -0.83 -23.47
C TRP A 64 8.76 -1.19 -21.98
N TRP A 65 9.95 -1.54 -21.49
CA TRP A 65 10.17 -1.87 -20.08
C TRP A 65 9.93 -0.67 -19.18
N GLN A 66 10.47 0.49 -19.56
CA GLN A 66 10.22 1.74 -18.82
C GLN A 66 8.74 2.05 -18.72
N ARG A 67 7.97 1.87 -19.81
CA ARG A 67 6.52 2.08 -19.83
C ARG A 67 5.78 1.06 -18.95
N SER A 68 6.18 -0.21 -18.97
CA SER A 68 5.57 -1.25 -18.12
C SER A 68 5.75 -0.96 -16.64
N VAL A 69 6.96 -0.59 -16.21
CA VAL A 69 7.25 -0.25 -14.81
C VAL A 69 6.48 0.99 -14.37
N ARG A 70 6.42 2.03 -15.21
CA ARG A 70 5.63 3.23 -14.90
C ARG A 70 4.13 2.94 -14.85
N GLY A 71 3.63 2.11 -15.77
CA GLY A 71 2.25 1.65 -15.76
C GLY A 71 1.90 0.91 -14.47
N ALA A 72 2.75 -0.01 -14.02
CA ALA A 72 2.62 -0.68 -12.74
C ALA A 72 2.65 0.32 -11.57
N GLY A 73 3.53 1.33 -11.63
CA GLY A 73 3.58 2.42 -10.65
C GLY A 73 2.28 3.22 -10.55
N ILE A 74 1.66 3.56 -11.68
CA ILE A 74 0.36 4.26 -11.73
C ILE A 74 -0.74 3.40 -11.09
N VAL A 75 -0.81 2.11 -11.45
CA VAL A 75 -1.78 1.17 -10.87
C VAL A 75 -1.58 1.04 -9.36
N LEU A 76 -0.33 0.92 -8.91
CA LEU A 76 -0.01 0.80 -7.50
C LEU A 76 -0.35 2.08 -6.72
N PHE A 77 -0.08 3.24 -7.30
CA PHE A 77 -0.46 4.52 -6.72
C PHE A 77 -1.99 4.64 -6.60
N GLY A 78 -2.72 4.28 -7.65
CA GLY A 78 -4.19 4.27 -7.65
C GLY A 78 -4.76 3.31 -6.60
N PHE A 79 -4.19 2.13 -6.46
CA PHE A 79 -4.55 1.18 -5.40
C PHE A 79 -4.30 1.77 -4.01
N GLY A 80 -3.16 2.43 -3.81
CA GLY A 80 -2.86 3.12 -2.55
C GLY A 80 -3.85 4.23 -2.23
N ALA A 81 -4.23 5.04 -3.22
CA ALA A 81 -5.24 6.09 -3.06
C ALA A 81 -6.62 5.52 -2.71
N TYR A 82 -7.02 4.40 -3.33
CA TYR A 82 -8.24 3.68 -2.98
C TYR A 82 -8.24 3.22 -1.51
N ARG A 83 -7.15 2.57 -1.06
CA ARG A 83 -6.97 2.16 0.33
C ARG A 83 -6.94 3.34 1.31
N ALA A 84 -6.38 4.48 0.90
CA ALA A 84 -6.42 5.70 1.71
C ALA A 84 -7.85 6.21 1.89
N GLY A 85 -8.70 6.08 0.87
CA GLY A 85 -10.14 6.36 0.96
C GLY A 85 -10.83 5.51 2.04
N GLU A 86 -10.56 4.20 2.07
CA GLU A 86 -11.10 3.31 3.13
C GLU A 86 -10.66 3.76 4.53
N VAL A 87 -9.39 4.14 4.70
CA VAL A 87 -8.88 4.65 5.99
C VAL A 87 -9.60 5.93 6.40
N ILE A 88 -9.81 6.86 5.46
CA ILE A 88 -10.53 8.11 5.75
C ILE A 88 -11.98 7.83 6.13
N GLN A 89 -12.66 6.89 5.47
CA GLN A 89 -14.04 6.50 5.81
C GLN A 89 -14.14 5.98 7.24
N ILE A 90 -13.26 5.05 7.63
CA ILE A 90 -13.26 4.49 9.00
C ILE A 90 -12.96 5.59 10.03
N LEU A 91 -12.01 6.49 9.74
CA LEU A 91 -11.68 7.61 10.65
C LEU A 91 -12.80 8.65 10.77
N LEU A 92 -13.59 8.85 9.72
CA LEU A 92 -14.74 9.75 9.76
C LEU A 92 -15.89 9.13 10.58
N GLU A 93 -16.18 7.84 10.40
CA GLU A 93 -17.14 7.11 11.23
C GLU A 93 -16.75 7.18 12.71
N ASP A 94 -15.49 6.87 13.05
CA ASP A 94 -14.96 6.95 14.43
C ASP A 94 -15.03 8.36 15.05
N ARG A 95 -15.09 9.42 14.24
CA ARG A 95 -15.16 10.80 14.73
C ARG A 95 -16.59 11.26 15.00
N PHE A 96 -17.58 10.69 14.31
CA PHE A 96 -18.98 11.12 14.36
C PHE A 96 -19.89 10.14 15.10
N GLU A 97 -19.37 8.99 15.55
CA GLU A 97 -19.93 8.15 16.63
C GLU A 97 -19.54 8.66 18.03
#